data_AF-A0A973BGP5-F1
#
_entry.id   AF-A0A973BGP5-F1
#
_cell.length_a   1.000
_cell.length_b   1.000
_cell.length_c   1.000
_cell.angle_alpha   90.00
_cell.angle_beta   90.00
_cell.angle_gamma   90.00
#
_symmetry.space_group_name_H-M   'P 1'
#
loop_
_entity.id
_entity.type
_entity.pdbx_description
1 polymer ?
#
loop_
_entity_poly.entity_id
_entity_poly.type
_entity_poly.pdbx_seq_one_letter_code
_entity_poly.pdbx_strand_id
1 'polypeptide(L)'
;ARGQVQTYDHGLFLEPSWLAVYLGQGVTPDHYDPRVDEYPEQKMFSRLEGMKNHIRTSADQMMSHADWIARHCPTPIAEVA
;
A
#
# COMPACT_ATOMS: atom_id res chain seq x y z
N ALA A 1 -12.47 18.84 -1.77
CA ALA A 1 -11.68 18.63 -0.51
C ALA A 1 -10.17 18.76 -0.78
N ARG A 2 -9.31 19.05 0.21
CA ARG A 2 -7.86 19.36 0.04
C ARG A 2 -6.89 18.17 0.18
N GLY A 3 -7.37 16.94 0.11
CA GLY A 3 -6.51 15.74 0.10
C GLY A 3 -5.69 15.50 1.38
N GLN A 4 -6.19 15.92 2.55
CA GLN A 4 -5.54 15.67 3.84
C GLN A 4 -6.29 14.59 4.61
N VAL A 5 -5.56 13.67 5.23
CA VAL A 5 -6.09 12.68 6.17
C VAL A 5 -5.95 13.25 7.59
N GLN A 6 -7.02 13.18 8.37
CA GLN A 6 -7.00 13.66 9.75
C GLN A 6 -6.16 12.73 10.64
N THR A 7 -5.29 13.33 11.46
CA THR A 7 -4.55 12.63 12.52
C THR A 7 -5.36 12.58 13.81
N TYR A 8 -5.19 11.51 14.57
CA TYR A 8 -5.80 11.33 15.89
C TYR A 8 -4.82 10.62 16.83
N ASP A 9 -4.93 10.90 18.11
CA ASP A 9 -4.01 10.35 19.13
C ASP A 9 -4.30 8.87 19.45
N HIS A 10 -5.56 8.46 19.31
CA HIS A 10 -6.03 7.14 19.69
C HIS A 10 -6.86 6.51 18.57
N GLY A 11 -6.21 5.74 17.70
CA GLY A 11 -6.92 4.88 16.77
C GLY A 11 -5.99 3.89 16.07
N LEU A 12 -6.59 2.84 15.52
CA LEU A 12 -5.87 1.68 14.99
C LEU A 12 -5.37 1.88 13.57
N PHE A 13 -6.05 2.71 12.78
CA PHE A 13 -5.66 2.98 11.40
C PHE A 13 -4.60 4.05 11.34
N LEU A 14 -3.61 3.85 10.49
CA LEU A 14 -2.67 4.90 10.12
C LEU A 14 -3.17 5.63 8.88
N GLU A 15 -2.58 6.78 8.58
CA GLU A 15 -2.89 7.56 7.38
C GLU A 15 -2.95 6.72 6.08
N PRO A 16 -2.00 5.81 5.80
CA PRO A 16 -2.07 4.97 4.59
C PRO A 16 -3.31 4.08 4.53
N SER A 17 -3.82 3.62 5.68
CA SER A 17 -5.02 2.81 5.74
C SER A 17 -6.27 3.61 5.35
N TRP A 18 -6.38 4.85 5.84
CA TRP A 18 -7.45 5.74 5.43
C TRP A 18 -7.36 6.14 3.97
N LEU A 19 -6.15 6.36 3.46
CA LEU A 19 -5.94 6.64 2.04
C LEU A 19 -6.45 5.48 1.16
N ALA A 20 -6.15 4.24 1.54
CA ALA A 20 -6.65 3.05 0.86
C ALA A 20 -8.18 2.93 0.93
N VAL A 21 -8.79 3.25 2.07
CA VAL A 21 -10.26 3.25 2.23
C VAL A 21 -10.92 4.31 1.35
N TYR A 22 -10.46 5.56 1.43
CA TYR A 22 -11.04 6.66 0.64
C TYR A 22 -10.94 6.38 -0.86
N LEU A 23 -9.75 6.06 -1.36
CA LEU A 23 -9.55 5.77 -2.78
C LEU A 23 -10.29 4.50 -3.22
N GLY A 24 -10.29 3.45 -2.39
CA GLY A 24 -11.01 2.20 -2.68
C GLY A 24 -12.53 2.37 -2.75
N GLN A 25 -13.07 3.38 -2.07
CA GLN A 25 -14.50 3.75 -2.13
C GLN A 25 -14.81 4.85 -3.15
N GLY A 26 -13.82 5.27 -3.96
CA GLY A 26 -14.00 6.30 -4.98
C GLY A 26 -14.03 7.73 -4.45
N VAL A 27 -13.60 7.96 -3.21
CA VAL A 27 -13.46 9.30 -2.63
C VAL A 27 -12.10 9.88 -3.03
N THR A 28 -12.11 10.68 -4.09
CA THR A 28 -10.91 11.37 -4.61
C THR A 28 -11.02 12.86 -4.31
N PRO A 29 -9.96 13.51 -3.78
CA PRO A 29 -9.98 14.94 -3.52
C PRO A 29 -9.91 15.76 -4.81
N ASP A 30 -10.67 16.85 -4.90
CA ASP A 30 -10.61 17.78 -6.04
C ASP A 30 -9.34 18.65 -6.05
N HIS A 31 -8.66 18.78 -4.89
CA HIS A 31 -7.48 19.62 -4.72
C HIS A 31 -6.41 18.88 -3.91
N TYR A 32 -5.15 19.17 -4.19
CA TYR A 32 -3.96 18.67 -3.48
C TYR A 32 -3.16 19.82 -2.86
N ASP A 33 -2.04 19.52 -2.20
CA ASP A 33 -1.14 20.52 -1.62
C ASP A 33 -0.35 21.26 -2.72
N PRO A 34 -0.50 22.59 -2.87
CA PRO A 34 0.12 23.34 -3.98
C PRO A 34 1.65 23.33 -3.95
N ARG A 35 2.28 22.97 -2.83
CA ARG A 35 3.75 22.82 -2.77
C ARG A 35 4.27 21.72 -3.71
N VAL A 36 3.42 20.81 -4.16
CA VAL A 36 3.77 19.80 -5.15
C VAL A 36 4.10 20.43 -6.51
N ASP A 37 3.50 21.59 -6.84
CA ASP A 37 3.69 22.25 -8.15
C ASP A 37 5.10 22.84 -8.33
N GLU A 38 5.85 23.03 -7.24
CA GLU A 38 7.24 23.46 -7.29
C GLU A 38 8.20 22.32 -7.64
N TYR A 39 7.72 21.06 -7.59
CA TYR A 39 8.55 19.89 -7.84
C TYR A 39 8.63 19.52 -9.33
N PRO A 40 9.82 19.24 -9.89
CA PRO A 40 9.94 18.87 -11.31
C PRO A 40 9.18 17.57 -11.64
N GLU A 41 8.23 17.67 -12.57
CA GLU A 41 7.32 16.59 -12.95
C GLU A 41 8.07 15.31 -13.39
N GLN A 42 9.11 15.43 -14.22
CA GLN A 42 9.90 14.27 -14.68
C GLN A 42 10.59 13.54 -13.52
N LYS A 43 11.04 14.28 -12.49
CA LYS A 43 11.61 13.66 -11.28
C LYS A 43 10.54 12.91 -10.49
N MET A 44 9.32 13.44 -10.43
CA MET A 44 8.19 12.77 -9.76
C MET A 44 7.83 11.47 -10.46
N PHE A 45 7.67 11.50 -11.79
CA PHE A 45 7.41 10.27 -12.57
C PHE A 45 8.50 9.23 -12.41
N SER A 46 9.77 9.63 -12.48
CA SER A 46 10.89 8.70 -12.30
C SER A 46 10.87 8.03 -10.92
N ARG A 47 10.55 8.79 -9.86
CA ARG A 47 10.40 8.24 -8.50
C ARG A 47 9.25 7.25 -8.39
N LEU A 48 8.08 7.59 -8.95
CA LEU A 48 6.91 6.71 -8.93
C LEU A 48 7.15 5.41 -9.70
N GLU A 49 7.80 5.49 -10.86
CA GLU A 49 8.15 4.30 -11.64
C GLU A 49 9.19 3.44 -10.91
N GLY A 50 10.18 4.07 -10.26
CA GLY A 50 11.12 3.37 -9.38
C GLY A 50 10.42 2.61 -8.24
N MET A 51 9.48 3.26 -7.56
CA MET A 51 8.69 2.64 -6.48
C MET A 51 7.86 1.46 -6.99
N LYS A 52 7.18 1.61 -8.13
CA LYS A 52 6.42 0.53 -8.78
C LYS A 52 7.31 -0.67 -9.12
N ASN A 53 8.48 -0.43 -9.70
CA ASN A 53 9.42 -1.49 -10.06
C ASN A 53 10.02 -2.19 -8.83
N HIS A 54 10.26 -1.44 -7.75
CA HIS A 54 10.72 -2.00 -6.49
C HIS A 54 9.65 -2.94 -5.86
N ILE A 55 8.39 -2.49 -5.82
CA ILE A 55 7.27 -3.31 -5.33
C ILE A 55 7.15 -4.59 -6.17
N ARG A 56 7.15 -4.48 -7.50
CA ARG A 56 7.06 -5.65 -8.41
C ARG A 56 8.21 -6.62 -8.17
N THR A 57 9.45 -6.14 -8.22
CA THR A 57 10.65 -6.97 -8.01
C THR A 57 10.59 -7.70 -6.67
N SER A 58 10.14 -7.00 -5.62
CA SER A 58 10.03 -7.60 -4.29
C SER A 58 8.97 -8.70 -4.26
N ALA A 59 7.79 -8.46 -4.84
CA ALA A 59 6.72 -9.45 -4.91
C ALA A 59 7.09 -10.67 -5.75
N ASP A 60 7.77 -10.47 -6.88
CA ASP A 60 8.20 -11.55 -7.78
C ASP A 60 9.26 -12.47 -7.14
N GLN A 61 10.03 -11.96 -6.16
CA GLN A 61 11.03 -12.72 -5.42
C GLN A 61 10.45 -13.46 -4.20
N MET A 62 9.20 -13.21 -3.85
CA MET A 62 8.57 -13.87 -2.70
C MET A 62 8.16 -15.29 -3.06
N MET A 63 8.36 -16.19 -2.09
CA MET A 63 7.79 -17.53 -2.14
C MET A 63 6.26 -17.45 -2.09
N SER A 64 5.58 -18.40 -2.74
CA SER A 64 4.12 -18.50 -2.62
C SER A 64 3.72 -18.69 -1.15
N HIS A 65 2.52 -18.23 -0.80
CA HIS A 65 2.03 -18.37 0.58
C HIS A 65 1.96 -19.85 1.00
N ALA A 66 1.54 -20.74 0.10
CA ALA A 66 1.43 -22.17 0.36
C ALA A 66 2.81 -22.81 0.64
N ASP A 67 3.82 -22.51 -0.18
CA ASP A 67 5.18 -23.02 0.02
C ASP A 67 5.79 -22.47 1.31
N TRP A 68 5.50 -21.20 1.65
CA TRP A 68 5.98 -20.60 2.88
C TRP A 68 5.41 -21.30 4.11
N ILE A 69 4.10 -21.58 4.12
CA ILE A 69 3.44 -22.34 5.20
C ILE A 69 4.04 -23.74 5.32
N ALA A 70 4.16 -24.47 4.21
CA ALA A 70 4.70 -25.82 4.23
C ALA A 70 6.11 -25.88 4.81
N ARG A 71 6.93 -24.84 4.56
CA ARG A 71 8.30 -24.76 5.05
C ARG A 71 8.43 -24.28 6.51
N HIS A 72 7.58 -23.36 6.98
CA HIS A 72 7.80 -22.67 8.26
C HIS A 72 6.75 -22.98 9.33
N CYS A 73 5.52 -23.32 8.95
CA CYS A 73 4.43 -23.63 9.88
C CYS A 73 3.49 -24.72 9.33
N PRO A 74 4.03 -25.91 8.98
CA PRO A 74 3.20 -26.99 8.46
C PRO A 74 2.14 -27.35 9.50
N THR A 75 0.88 -27.22 9.10
CA THR A 75 -0.26 -27.57 9.96
C THR A 75 -0.71 -29.00 9.60
N PRO A 76 -0.86 -29.91 10.56
CA PRO A 76 -1.46 -31.20 10.27
C PRO A 76 -2.89 -30.97 9.73
N ILE A 77 -3.19 -31.53 8.56
CA ILE A 77 -4.58 -31.56 8.09
C ILE A 77 -5.32 -32.48 9.06
N ALA A 78 -6.33 -31.95 9.77
CA ALA A 78 -7.19 -32.79 10.59
C ALA A 78 -7.94 -33.76 9.68
N GLU A 79 -7.74 -35.07 9.87
CA GLU A 79 -8.55 -36.08 9.19
C GLU A 79 -10.00 -35.94 9.63
N VAL A 80 -10.89 -35.71 8.66
CA VAL A 80 -12.34 -35.76 8.88
C VAL A 80 -12.73 -37.24 8.92
N ALA A 81 -13.08 -37.73 10.11
CA ALA A 81 -13.65 -39.06 10.31
C ALA A 81 -15.09 -39.15 9.78
#